data_AF-A0A535A8S8-F1
#
_entry.id   AF-A0A535A8S8-F1
#
_cell.length_a   1.000
_cell.length_b   1.000
_cell.length_c   1.000
_cell.angle_alpha   90.00
_cell.angle_beta   90.00
_cell.angle_gamma   90.00
#
_symmetry.space_group_name_H-M   'P 1'
#
loop_
_entity.id
_entity.type
_entity.pdbx_description
1 polymer ?
#
loop_
_entity_poly.entity_id
_entity_poly.type
_entity_poly.pdbx_seq_one_letter_code
_entity_poly.pdbx_strand_id
1 'polypeptide(L)'
;MDGLVTGHVIAIAFWAGLVAVEVLFEAAGVSGKIDVRSAALLHRWTDRYLELPVLAAVAGTGVALWARMGWDAGVAWKVGAGLGAIMFNLVCYVLVERRCQIESPFEAKRFTWRMIYTVAPGFLLAFAALYMGGSRGGWW
;
A
#
# COMPACT_ATOMS: atom_id res chain seq x y z
N MET A 1 6.78 -12.33 -21.51
CA MET A 1 6.96 -12.20 -20.05
C MET A 1 6.48 -13.48 -19.40
N ASP A 2 7.24 -14.05 -18.45
CA ASP A 2 6.76 -15.09 -17.53
C ASP A 2 5.43 -14.65 -16.89
N GLY A 3 4.44 -15.54 -16.87
CA GLY A 3 3.12 -15.29 -16.30
C GLY A 3 3.17 -14.86 -14.84
N LEU A 4 4.17 -15.33 -14.08
CA LEU A 4 4.37 -14.92 -12.69
C LEU A 4 4.75 -13.43 -12.56
N VAL A 5 5.62 -12.93 -13.44
CA VAL A 5 6.01 -11.50 -13.46
C VAL A 5 4.81 -10.64 -13.85
N THR A 6 4.08 -11.03 -14.89
CA THR A 6 2.86 -10.32 -15.30
C THR A 6 1.85 -10.26 -14.15
N GLY A 7 1.61 -11.39 -13.48
CA GLY A 7 0.72 -11.45 -12.32
C GLY A 7 1.16 -10.56 -11.16
N HIS A 8 2.46 -10.54 -10.85
CA HIS A 8 3.01 -9.69 -9.79
C HIS A 8 2.84 -8.19 -10.10
N VAL A 9 3.13 -7.78 -11.33
CA VAL A 9 2.97 -6.38 -11.76
C VAL A 9 1.49 -5.96 -11.72
N ILE A 10 0.57 -6.84 -12.14
CA ILE A 10 -0.87 -6.58 -12.04
C ILE A 10 -1.29 -6.41 -10.58
N ALA A 11 -0.82 -7.28 -9.68
CA ALA A 11 -1.14 -7.19 -8.26
C ALA A 11 -0.63 -5.87 -7.64
N ILE A 12 0.59 -5.44 -7.98
CA ILE A 12 1.13 -4.14 -7.55
C ILE A 12 0.32 -2.98 -8.11
N ALA A 13 -0.05 -3.03 -9.40
CA ALA A 13 -0.85 -1.98 -10.03
C ALA A 13 -2.24 -1.85 -9.39
N PHE A 14 -2.88 -2.98 -9.08
CA PHE A 14 -4.16 -3.00 -8.40
C PHE A 14 -4.04 -2.44 -6.98
N TRP A 15 -3.00 -2.85 -6.23
CA TRP A 15 -2.71 -2.29 -4.91
C TRP A 15 -2.50 -0.77 -4.96
N ALA A 16 -1.71 -0.27 -5.91
CA ALA A 16 -1.49 1.16 -6.07
C ALA A 16 -2.80 1.93 -6.38
N GLY A 17 -3.72 1.30 -7.12
CA GLY A 17 -5.06 1.85 -7.36
C GLY A 17 -5.90 1.95 -6.09
N LEU A 18 -5.82 0.97 -5.18
CA LEU A 18 -6.52 1.00 -3.89
C LEU A 18 -6.00 2.13 -2.99
N VAL A 19 -4.68 2.27 -2.88
CA VAL A 19 -4.05 3.38 -2.15
C VAL A 19 -4.50 4.74 -2.70
N ALA A 20 -4.61 4.88 -4.02
CA ALA A 20 -5.12 6.11 -4.63
C ALA A 20 -6.58 6.39 -4.24
N VAL A 21 -7.44 5.36 -4.17
CA VAL A 21 -8.84 5.48 -3.72
C VAL A 21 -8.92 5.88 -2.24
N GLU A 22 -8.08 5.33 -1.37
CA GLU A 22 -8.00 5.72 0.04
C GLU A 22 -7.63 7.19 0.21
N VAL A 23 -6.64 7.68 -0.56
CA VAL A 23 -6.27 9.11 -0.58
C VAL A 23 -7.46 9.98 -0.98
N LEU A 24 -8.29 9.53 -1.94
CA LEU A 24 -9.51 10.26 -2.32
C LEU A 24 -10.55 10.28 -1.20
N PHE A 25 -10.74 9.18 -0.48
CA PHE A 25 -11.65 9.14 0.68
C PHE A 25 -11.19 10.07 1.80
N GLU A 26 -9.89 10.06 2.13
CA GLU A 26 -9.33 10.97 3.15
C GLU A 26 -9.44 12.43 2.71
N ALA A 27 -9.15 12.74 1.44
CA ALA A 27 -9.30 14.09 0.90
C ALA A 27 -10.77 14.56 0.91
N ALA A 28 -11.72 13.67 0.61
CA ALA A 28 -13.15 13.97 0.70
C ALA A 28 -13.59 14.23 2.15
N GLY A 29 -13.07 13.45 3.12
CA GLY A 29 -13.32 13.67 4.55
C GLY A 29 -12.72 14.98 5.08
N VAL A 30 -11.49 15.32 4.68
CA VAL A 30 -10.82 16.57 5.10
C VAL A 30 -11.48 17.80 4.48
N SER A 31 -11.94 17.71 3.23
CA SER A 31 -12.65 18.79 2.54
C SER A 31 -14.11 18.95 2.96
N GLY A 32 -14.63 18.06 3.81
CA GLY A 32 -16.02 18.09 4.29
C GLY A 32 -17.05 17.64 3.26
N LYS A 33 -16.63 17.00 2.15
CA LYS A 33 -17.53 16.42 1.14
C LYS A 33 -18.23 15.16 1.63
N ILE A 34 -17.57 14.41 2.51
CA ILE A 34 -18.14 13.30 3.27
C ILE A 34 -17.79 13.50 4.74
N ASP A 35 -18.57 12.91 5.64
CA ASP A 35 -18.22 12.95 7.05
C ASP A 35 -16.97 12.08 7.34
N VAL A 36 -16.18 12.51 8.32
CA VAL A 36 -14.89 11.87 8.67
C VAL A 36 -15.08 10.42 9.11
N ARG A 37 -16.23 10.07 9.71
CA ARG A 37 -16.51 8.70 10.14
C ARG A 37 -16.81 7.80 8.95
N SER A 38 -17.58 8.27 7.98
CA SER A 38 -17.84 7.54 6.72
C SER A 38 -16.56 7.37 5.91
N ALA A 39 -15.71 8.41 5.81
CA ALA A 39 -14.39 8.29 5.21
C ALA A 39 -13.57 7.18 5.89
N ALA A 40 -13.58 7.15 7.23
CA ALA A 40 -12.86 6.14 8.00
C ALA A 40 -13.40 4.72 7.82
N LEU A 41 -14.72 4.57 7.76
CA LEU A 41 -15.35 3.27 7.48
C LEU A 41 -15.02 2.80 6.07
N LEU A 42 -15.16 3.66 5.06
CA LEU A 42 -14.81 3.32 3.67
C LEU A 42 -13.36 2.86 3.55
N HIS A 43 -12.43 3.60 4.14
CA HIS A 43 -11.02 3.22 4.23
C HIS A 43 -10.88 1.82 4.85
N ARG A 44 -11.48 1.60 6.03
CA ARG A 44 -11.44 0.29 6.73
C ARG A 44 -11.96 -0.87 5.88
N TRP A 45 -13.08 -0.67 5.19
CA TRP A 45 -13.68 -1.71 4.33
C TRP A 45 -12.79 -2.00 3.13
N THR A 46 -12.23 -0.97 2.50
CA THR A 46 -11.25 -1.13 1.41
C THR A 46 -10.03 -1.91 1.87
N ASP A 47 -9.39 -1.52 2.98
CA ASP A 47 -8.19 -2.21 3.47
C ASP A 47 -8.48 -3.69 3.75
N ARG A 48 -9.57 -3.96 4.47
CA ARG A 48 -9.87 -5.31 4.94
C ARG A 48 -10.24 -6.27 3.82
N TYR A 49 -11.06 -5.83 2.87
CA TYR A 49 -11.67 -6.73 1.87
C TYR A 49 -11.02 -6.65 0.49
N LEU A 50 -10.29 -5.57 0.20
CA LEU A 50 -9.63 -5.39 -1.09
C LEU A 50 -8.11 -5.32 -0.92
N GLU A 51 -7.60 -4.44 -0.06
CA GLU A 51 -6.16 -4.21 0.03
C GLU A 51 -5.41 -5.40 0.62
N LEU A 52 -5.85 -5.97 1.75
CA LEU A 52 -5.18 -7.12 2.38
C LEU A 52 -5.11 -8.35 1.47
N PRO A 53 -6.17 -8.78 0.77
CA PRO A 53 -6.07 -9.86 -0.21
C PRO A 53 -5.08 -9.58 -1.34
N VAL A 54 -5.05 -8.34 -1.84
CA VAL A 54 -4.14 -7.93 -2.91
C VAL A 54 -2.70 -7.86 -2.41
N LEU A 55 -2.49 -7.33 -1.21
CA LEU A 55 -1.19 -7.28 -0.55
C LEU A 55 -0.65 -8.68 -0.30
N ALA A 56 -1.51 -9.63 0.08
CA ALA A 56 -1.16 -11.05 0.18
C ALA A 56 -0.77 -11.64 -1.18
N ALA A 57 -1.44 -11.26 -2.27
CA ALA A 57 -1.06 -11.66 -3.62
C ALA A 57 0.29 -11.07 -4.04
N VAL A 58 0.56 -9.78 -3.75
CA VAL A 58 1.86 -9.12 -3.98
C VAL A 58 2.96 -9.84 -3.21
N ALA A 59 2.74 -10.14 -1.92
CA ALA A 59 3.70 -10.86 -1.09
C ALA A 59 3.97 -12.27 -1.63
N GLY A 60 2.92 -13.04 -1.92
CA GLY A 60 3.04 -14.41 -2.42
C GLY A 60 3.75 -14.49 -3.77
N THR A 61 3.38 -13.64 -4.71
CA THR A 61 4.05 -13.57 -6.04
C THR A 61 5.47 -13.04 -5.93
N GLY A 62 5.74 -12.08 -5.03
CA GLY A 62 7.09 -11.58 -4.74
C GLY A 62 8.02 -12.66 -4.15
N VAL A 63 7.53 -13.46 -3.21
CA VAL A 63 8.26 -14.62 -2.66
C VAL A 63 8.56 -15.66 -3.75
N ALA A 64 7.57 -15.97 -4.59
CA ALA A 64 7.76 -16.91 -5.70
C ALA A 64 8.77 -16.40 -6.74
N LEU A 65 8.79 -15.10 -7.03
CA LEU A 65 9.80 -14.49 -7.89
C LEU A 65 11.18 -14.54 -7.23
N TRP A 66 11.27 -14.19 -5.94
CA TRP A 66 12.52 -14.22 -5.20
C TRP A 66 13.15 -15.62 -5.18
N ALA A 67 12.35 -16.67 -5.01
CA ALA A 67 12.82 -18.06 -5.05
C ALA A 67 13.42 -18.50 -6.40
N ARG A 68 13.11 -17.77 -7.49
CA ARG A 68 13.63 -18.03 -8.84
C ARG A 68 14.83 -17.16 -9.20
N MET A 69 15.17 -16.18 -8.37
CA MET A 69 16.19 -15.18 -8.67
C MET A 69 17.48 -15.44 -7.90
N GLY A 70 18.62 -15.12 -8.51
CA GLY A 70 19.89 -15.05 -7.79
C GLY A 70 19.89 -13.90 -6.77
N TRP A 71 20.76 -13.98 -5.76
CA TRP A 71 20.90 -12.92 -4.77
C TRP A 71 21.93 -11.89 -5.24
N ASP A 72 21.48 -10.67 -5.53
CA ASP A 72 22.33 -9.51 -5.78
C ASP A 72 21.81 -8.26 -5.05
N ALA A 73 22.60 -7.18 -5.09
CA ALA A 73 22.24 -5.92 -4.41
C ALA A 73 20.93 -5.30 -4.94
N GLY A 74 20.61 -5.50 -6.23
CA GLY A 74 19.37 -5.02 -6.83
C GLY A 74 18.16 -5.81 -6.36
N VAL A 75 18.28 -7.13 -6.27
CA VAL A 75 17.24 -8.01 -5.70
C VAL A 75 17.02 -7.70 -4.23
N ALA A 76 18.09 -7.53 -3.45
CA ALA A 76 18.01 -7.16 -2.04
C ALA A 76 17.26 -5.84 -1.83
N TRP A 77 17.55 -4.82 -2.66
CA TRP A 77 16.83 -3.55 -2.60
C TRP A 77 15.34 -3.68 -2.95
N LYS A 78 15.01 -4.44 -4.01
CA LYS A 78 13.62 -4.68 -4.41
C LYS A 78 12.83 -5.38 -3.30
N VAL A 79 13.41 -6.41 -2.69
CA VAL A 79 12.81 -7.13 -1.57
C VAL A 79 12.64 -6.20 -0.36
N GLY A 80 13.67 -5.43 -0.01
CA GLY A 80 13.61 -4.48 1.11
C GLY A 80 12.53 -3.41 0.92
N ALA A 81 12.41 -2.84 -0.27
CA ALA A 81 11.39 -1.86 -0.59
C ALA A 81 9.97 -2.47 -0.59
N GLY A 82 9.81 -3.68 -1.13
CA GLY A 82 8.53 -4.40 -1.10
C GLY A 82 8.09 -4.76 0.32
N LEU A 83 9.00 -5.26 1.16
CA LEU A 83 8.73 -5.52 2.58
C LEU A 83 8.41 -4.23 3.34
N GLY A 84 9.12 -3.14 3.04
CA GLY A 84 8.82 -1.82 3.58
C GLY A 84 7.40 -1.38 3.25
N ALA A 85 6.99 -1.49 1.98
CA ALA A 85 5.63 -1.15 1.54
C ALA A 85 4.57 -1.98 2.27
N ILE A 86 4.76 -3.31 2.37
CA ILE A 86 3.86 -4.20 3.12
C ILE A 86 3.75 -3.77 4.59
N MET A 87 4.89 -3.52 5.24
CA MET A 87 4.92 -3.10 6.65
C MET A 87 4.20 -1.77 6.88
N PHE A 88 4.41 -0.77 6.01
CA PHE A 88 3.72 0.52 6.13
C PHE A 88 2.21 0.38 5.96
N ASN A 89 1.72 -0.45 5.03
CA ASN A 89 0.28 -0.69 4.89
C ASN A 89 -0.31 -1.39 6.10
N LEU A 90 0.36 -2.41 6.65
CA LEU A 90 -0.12 -3.07 7.86
C LEU A 90 -0.23 -2.11 9.04
N VAL A 91 0.71 -1.17 9.17
CA VAL A 91 0.62 -0.09 10.16
C VAL A 91 -0.58 0.81 9.86
N CYS A 92 -0.79 1.21 8.61
CA CYS A 92 -1.94 2.04 8.21
C CYS A 92 -3.27 1.35 8.53
N TYR A 93 -3.43 0.08 8.16
CA TYR A 93 -4.59 -0.73 8.50
C TYR A 93 -4.89 -0.73 10.01
N VAL A 94 -3.88 -0.97 10.85
CA VAL A 94 -4.05 -0.96 12.31
C VAL A 94 -4.45 0.42 12.82
N LEU A 95 -3.89 1.48 12.24
CA LEU A 95 -4.25 2.86 12.57
C LEU A 95 -5.72 3.16 12.19
N VAL A 96 -6.16 2.75 11.01
CA VAL A 96 -7.55 2.92 10.53
C VAL A 96 -8.54 2.18 11.42
N GLU A 97 -8.23 0.93 11.81
CA GLU A 97 -9.05 0.15 12.73
C GLU A 97 -9.23 0.86 14.08
N ARG A 98 -8.14 1.43 14.63
CA ARG A 98 -8.19 2.22 15.87
C ARG A 98 -9.00 3.50 15.70
N ARG A 99 -8.84 4.20 14.58
CA ARG A 99 -9.59 5.43 14.28
C ARG A 99 -11.09 5.19 14.27
N CYS A 100 -11.55 4.04 13.76
CA CYS A 100 -12.97 3.71 13.75
C CYS A 100 -13.59 3.53 15.15
N GLN A 101 -12.77 3.40 16.20
CA GLN A 101 -13.20 3.33 17.60
C GLN A 101 -13.18 4.70 18.31
N ILE A 102 -12.68 5.76 17.66
CA ILE A 102 -12.61 7.10 18.26
C ILE A 102 -13.97 7.79 18.10
N GLU A 103 -14.60 8.13 19.23
CA GLU A 103 -15.89 8.83 19.24
C GLU A 103 -15.75 10.35 19.09
N SER A 104 -14.62 10.91 19.52
CA SER A 104 -14.35 12.35 19.44
C SER A 104 -14.00 12.79 18.00
N PRO A 105 -14.81 13.65 17.36
CA PRO A 105 -14.54 14.12 15.99
C PRO A 105 -13.20 14.89 15.87
N PHE A 106 -12.81 15.59 16.94
CA PHE A 106 -11.55 16.33 16.98
C PHE A 106 -10.34 15.39 17.00
N GLU A 107 -10.39 14.33 17.80
CA GLU A 107 -9.32 13.33 17.88
C GLU A 107 -9.23 12.52 16.59
N ALA A 108 -10.37 12.15 15.99
CA ALA A 108 -10.41 11.45 14.71
C ALA A 108 -9.73 12.27 13.59
N LYS A 109 -9.99 13.58 13.53
CA LYS A 109 -9.36 14.48 12.55
C LYS A 109 -7.86 14.64 12.76
N ARG A 110 -7.39 14.74 14.02
CA ARG A 110 -5.95 14.78 14.34
C ARG A 110 -5.26 13.46 13.95
N PHE A 111 -5.98 12.35 14.07
CA PHE A 111 -5.49 11.02 13.73
C PHE A 111 -5.33 10.84 12.21
N THR A 112 -6.24 11.39 11.39
CA THR A 112 -6.11 11.42 9.91
C THR A 112 -4.78 12.03 9.45
N TRP A 113 -4.38 13.16 10.04
CA TRP A 113 -3.10 13.78 9.69
C TRP A 113 -1.89 12.89 10.00
N ARG A 114 -1.91 12.17 11.12
CA ARG A 114 -0.82 11.21 11.45
C ARG A 114 -0.73 10.08 10.42
N MET A 115 -1.84 9.62 9.85
CA MET A 115 -1.82 8.58 8.81
C MET A 115 -1.25 9.08 7.49
N ILE A 116 -1.58 10.29 7.05
CA ILE A 116 -1.05 10.85 5.78
C ILE A 116 0.49 10.87 5.80
N TYR A 117 1.09 11.19 6.95
CA TYR A 117 2.55 11.15 7.12
C TYR A 117 3.16 9.74 7.13
N THR A 118 2.38 8.70 7.43
CA THR A 118 2.85 7.29 7.43
C THR A 118 2.61 6.57 6.10
N VAL A 119 1.64 7.01 5.29
CA VAL A 119 1.29 6.41 3.98
C VAL A 119 2.27 6.83 2.87
N ALA A 120 2.64 8.11 2.84
CA ALA A 120 3.50 8.66 1.78
C ALA A 120 4.86 7.95 1.61
N PRO A 121 5.58 7.55 2.69
CA PRO A 121 6.82 6.80 2.56
C PRO A 121 6.64 5.42 1.92
N GLY A 122 5.58 4.67 2.26
CA GLY A 122 5.32 3.33 1.72
C GLY A 122 5.06 3.35 0.21
N PHE A 123 4.24 4.30 -0.25
CA PHE A 123 3.96 4.51 -1.67
C PHE A 123 5.22 4.90 -2.45
N LEU A 124 6.03 5.83 -1.92
CA LEU A 124 7.28 6.26 -2.54
C LEU A 124 8.30 5.12 -2.65
N LEU A 125 8.42 4.28 -1.63
CA LEU A 125 9.32 3.13 -1.64
C LEU A 125 8.91 2.08 -2.69
N ALA A 126 7.61 1.78 -2.81
CA ALA A 126 7.11 0.87 -3.84
C ALA A 126 7.37 1.40 -5.26
N PHE A 127 7.13 2.69 -5.49
CA PHE A 127 7.37 3.31 -6.80
C PHE A 127 8.86 3.39 -7.15
N ALA A 128 9.73 3.66 -6.16
CA ALA A 128 11.18 3.63 -6.33
C ALA A 128 11.68 2.22 -6.71
N ALA A 129 11.11 1.18 -6.11
CA ALA A 129 11.43 -0.21 -6.45
C ALA A 129 11.06 -0.57 -7.90
N LEU A 130 9.87 -0.14 -8.35
CA LEU A 130 9.41 -0.31 -9.73
C LEU A 130 10.28 0.46 -10.72
N TYR A 131 10.57 1.73 -10.43
CA TYR A 131 11.37 2.61 -11.31
C TYR A 131 12.78 2.08 -11.51
N MET A 132 13.44 1.61 -10.45
CA MET A 132 14.77 1.00 -10.56
C MET A 132 14.76 -0.37 -11.26
N GLY A 133 13.62 -1.04 -11.32
CA GLY A 133 13.43 -2.22 -12.16
C GLY A 133 13.40 -1.90 -13.66
N GLY A 134 12.91 -0.72 -14.05
CA GLY A 134 12.81 -0.30 -15.44
C GLY A 134 14.07 0.34 -16.03
N SER A 135 14.99 0.85 -15.20
CA SER A 135 16.22 1.53 -15.65
C SER A 135 17.40 0.59 -15.93
N ARG A 136 17.34 -0.66 -15.47
CA ARG A 136 18.18 -1.74 -15.99
C ARG A 136 17.46 -2.35 -17.18
N GLY A 137 18.03 -2.24 -18.39
CA GLY A 137 17.47 -2.76 -19.65
C GLY A 137 17.29 -4.28 -19.75
N GLY A 138 17.16 -4.98 -18.63
CA GLY A 138 16.74 -6.36 -18.51
C GLY A 138 15.69 -6.42 -17.41
N TRP A 139 14.43 -6.64 -17.81
CA TRP A 139 13.58 -7.49 -17.00
C TRP A 139 14.22 -8.89 -17.04
N TRP A 140 14.14 -9.65 -15.95
CA TRP A 140 14.98 -10.83 -15.57
C TRP A 140 16.31 -10.45 -14.94
#